data_AF-A0AA96ZGB8-F1
#
_entry.id   AF-A0AA96ZGB8-F1
#
_cell.length_a   1.000
_cell.length_b   1.000
_cell.length_c   1.000
_cell.angle_alpha   90.00
_cell.angle_beta   90.00
_cell.angle_gamma   90.00
#
_symmetry.space_group_name_H-M   'P 1'
#
loop_
_entity.id
_entity.type
_entity.pdbx_description
1 polymer ?
#
loop_
_entity_poly.entity_id
_entity_poly.type
_entity_poly.pdbx_seq_one_letter_code
_entity_poly.pdbx_strand_id
1 'polypeptide(L)'
;MINEPRRPQGGHPVATPPRVPEPADPHPRPVGPPSSGHQAAAQLLGLREVVLPAAVVAAADLLLGDALGSDDPVTREAAAATRGRLRAALGLG
;
A
#
# COMPACT_ATOMS: atom_id res chain seq x y z
N MET A 1 33.67 33.41 74.22
CA MET A 1 32.25 33.02 74.25
C MET A 1 31.88 32.44 72.89
N ILE A 2 31.03 31.42 72.93
CA ILE A 2 30.76 30.39 71.91
C ILE A 2 29.81 30.93 70.83
N ASN A 3 30.07 30.61 69.55
CA ASN A 3 29.12 30.00 68.59
C ASN A 3 29.62 30.12 67.14
N GLU A 4 29.93 28.99 66.50
CA GLU A 4 29.88 28.89 65.03
C GLU A 4 28.45 28.64 64.57
N PRO A 5 28.04 29.20 63.41
CA PRO A 5 27.00 28.58 62.61
C PRO A 5 27.39 28.41 61.13
N ARG A 6 27.54 27.13 60.77
CA ARG A 6 26.99 26.44 59.56
C ARG A 6 27.34 26.99 58.18
N ARG A 7 28.22 26.24 57.50
CA ARG A 7 28.32 26.20 56.02
C ARG A 7 26.99 25.73 55.41
N PRO A 8 26.44 26.41 54.40
CA PRO A 8 25.49 25.79 53.49
C PRO A 8 26.26 25.05 52.37
N GLN A 9 26.49 23.75 52.55
CA GLN A 9 26.69 22.83 51.44
C GLN A 9 25.30 22.35 50.98
N GLY A 10 25.02 22.47 49.68
CA GLY A 10 23.80 21.92 49.10
C GLY A 10 23.34 22.65 47.85
N GLY A 11 24.27 22.94 46.94
CA GLY A 11 23.91 23.30 45.57
C GLY A 11 23.15 22.14 44.93
N HIS A 12 21.97 22.46 44.43
CA HIS A 12 21.02 21.68 43.62
C HIS A 12 21.59 20.40 42.96
N PRO A 13 20.94 19.23 43.13
CA PRO A 13 21.25 18.10 42.26
C PRO A 13 20.91 18.50 40.81
N VAL A 14 21.95 18.57 39.99
CA VAL A 14 21.86 18.63 38.53
C VAL A 14 20.93 17.51 38.09
N ALA A 15 19.82 17.88 37.45
CA ALA A 15 18.89 16.93 36.86
C ALA A 15 19.63 16.07 35.84
N THR A 16 19.76 14.77 36.13
CA THR A 16 20.29 13.79 35.18
C THR A 16 19.40 13.81 33.93
N PRO A 17 19.94 14.03 32.72
CA PRO A 17 19.14 13.94 31.51
C PRO A 17 18.57 12.51 31.35
N PRO A 18 17.36 12.35 30.78
CA PRO A 18 16.77 11.03 30.58
C PRO A 18 17.68 10.20 29.67
N ARG A 19 18.05 8.99 30.11
CA ARG A 19 18.78 8.04 29.26
C ARG A 19 17.92 7.72 28.04
N VAL A 20 18.46 7.98 26.86
CA VAL A 20 17.89 7.50 25.59
C VAL A 20 17.90 5.97 25.65
N PRO A 21 16.76 5.27 25.40
CA PRO A 21 16.76 3.82 25.29
C PRO A 21 17.71 3.41 24.17
N GLU A 22 18.62 2.48 24.47
CA GLU A 22 19.52 1.88 23.49
C GLU A 22 18.70 1.31 22.32
N PRO A 23 19.14 1.46 21.06
CA PRO A 23 18.43 0.90 19.92
C PRO A 23 18.30 -0.61 20.10
N ALA A 24 17.06 -1.11 20.17
CA ALA A 24 16.82 -2.54 20.26
C ALA A 24 17.49 -3.26 19.09
N ASP A 25 18.19 -4.36 19.38
CA ASP A 25 18.81 -5.20 18.37
C ASP A 25 17.81 -5.54 17.26
N PRO A 26 18.22 -5.48 15.97
CA PRO A 26 17.34 -5.75 14.86
C PRO A 26 16.75 -7.16 15.03
N HIS A 27 15.43 -7.22 15.24
CA HIS A 27 14.72 -8.49 15.38
C HIS A 27 14.98 -9.37 14.15
N PRO A 28 15.32 -10.67 14.33
CA PRO A 28 15.53 -11.55 13.21
C PRO A 28 14.24 -11.63 12.39
N ARG A 29 14.34 -11.25 11.10
CA ARG A 29 13.22 -11.43 10.17
C ARG A 29 12.85 -12.91 10.17
N PRO A 30 11.55 -13.28 10.20
CA PRO A 30 11.17 -14.68 10.20
C PRO A 30 11.66 -15.33 8.92
N VAL A 31 12.71 -16.15 9.02
CA VAL A 31 13.23 -17.01 7.95
C VAL A 31 12.42 -18.30 7.98
N GLY A 32 11.13 -18.18 7.71
CA GLY A 32 10.22 -19.31 7.58
C GLY A 32 9.92 -19.61 6.11
N PRO A 33 9.52 -20.84 5.76
CA PRO A 33 8.97 -21.13 4.43
C PRO A 33 7.81 -20.16 4.13
N PRO A 34 7.57 -19.81 2.85
CA PRO A 34 6.58 -18.82 2.47
C PRO A 34 5.22 -19.18 3.05
N SER A 35 4.66 -18.27 3.84
CA SER A 35 3.32 -18.46 4.39
C SER A 35 2.27 -18.51 3.26
N SER A 36 1.10 -19.06 3.56
CA SER A 36 -0.05 -19.03 2.64
C SER A 36 -0.35 -17.62 2.13
N GLY A 37 -0.21 -16.59 2.98
CA GLY A 37 -0.36 -15.20 2.60
C GLY A 37 0.70 -14.73 1.58
N HIS A 38 1.94 -15.18 1.71
CA HIS A 38 2.99 -14.88 0.74
C HIS A 38 2.72 -15.54 -0.61
N GLN A 39 2.26 -16.79 -0.62
CA GLN A 39 1.87 -17.48 -1.85
C GLN A 39 0.67 -16.82 -2.52
N ALA A 40 -0.36 -16.44 -1.76
CA ALA A 40 -1.51 -15.73 -2.30
C ALA A 40 -1.11 -14.38 -2.91
N ALA A 41 -0.25 -13.61 -2.23
CA ALA A 41 0.26 -12.35 -2.75
C ALA A 41 1.07 -12.55 -4.04
N ALA A 42 1.92 -13.59 -4.11
CA ALA A 42 2.68 -13.93 -5.31
C ALA A 42 1.78 -14.33 -6.49
N GLN A 43 0.70 -15.08 -6.24
CA GLN A 43 -0.28 -15.42 -7.27
C GLN A 43 -1.01 -14.18 -7.79
N LEU A 44 -1.44 -13.27 -6.90
CA LEU A 44 -2.05 -12.00 -7.29
C LEU A 44 -1.09 -11.10 -8.07
N LEU A 45 0.20 -11.11 -7.70
CA LEU A 45 1.27 -10.44 -8.45
C LEU A 45 1.43 -11.03 -9.86
N GLY A 46 1.35 -12.35 -10.00
CA GLY A 46 1.39 -13.03 -11.29
C GLY A 46 0.20 -12.72 -12.20
N LEU A 47 -0.92 -12.27 -11.65
CA LEU A 47 -2.11 -11.84 -12.40
C LEU A 47 -2.08 -10.35 -12.81
N ARG A 48 -1.02 -9.60 -12.45
CA ARG A 48 -0.95 -8.15 -12.73
C ARG A 48 -0.91 -7.82 -14.21
N GLU A 49 -0.36 -8.71 -15.02
CA GLU A 49 -0.16 -8.46 -16.44
C GLU A 49 -0.73 -9.63 -17.24
N VAL A 50 -1.59 -9.31 -18.21
CA VAL A 50 -2.17 -10.27 -19.14
C VAL A 50 -1.86 -9.78 -20.54
N VAL A 51 -1.20 -10.62 -21.33
CA VAL A 51 -0.98 -10.35 -22.76
C VAL A 51 -2.18 -10.92 -23.53
N LEU A 52 -2.94 -10.05 -24.17
CA LEU A 52 -4.03 -10.44 -25.05
C LEU A 52 -3.63 -10.21 -26.52
N PRO A 53 -4.00 -11.11 -27.44
CA PRO A 53 -3.84 -10.85 -28.86
C PRO A 53 -4.60 -9.57 -29.26
N ALA A 54 -3.98 -8.72 -30.07
CA ALA A 54 -4.60 -7.47 -30.52
C ALA A 54 -5.98 -7.67 -31.18
N ALA A 55 -6.16 -8.79 -31.90
CA ALA A 55 -7.44 -9.15 -32.50
C ALA A 55 -8.55 -9.37 -31.46
N VAL A 56 -8.23 -9.95 -30.30
CA VAL A 56 -9.18 -10.16 -29.20
C VAL A 56 -9.60 -8.82 -28.60
N VAL A 57 -8.63 -7.92 -28.40
CA VAL A 57 -8.89 -6.57 -27.89
C VAL A 57 -9.77 -5.78 -28.85
N ALA A 58 -9.48 -5.84 -30.17
CA ALA A 58 -10.28 -5.18 -31.19
C ALA A 58 -11.72 -5.74 -31.24
N ALA A 59 -11.88 -7.07 -31.19
CA ALA A 59 -13.18 -7.71 -31.14
C ALA A 59 -13.99 -7.27 -29.90
N ALA A 60 -13.33 -7.14 -28.73
CA ALA A 60 -13.98 -6.63 -27.53
C ALA A 60 -14.45 -5.18 -27.66
N ASP A 61 -13.64 -4.26 -28.23
CA ASP A 61 -14.08 -2.87 -28.44
C ASP A 61 -15.25 -2.77 -29.44
N LEU A 62 -15.29 -3.64 -30.46
CA LEU A 62 -16.40 -3.73 -31.41
C LEU A 62 -17.69 -4.21 -30.72
N LEU A 63 -17.64 -5.34 -30.01
CA LEU A 63 -18.81 -5.89 -29.29
C LEU A 63 -19.35 -4.90 -28.25
N LEU A 64 -18.46 -4.23 -27.52
CA LEU A 64 -18.85 -3.19 -26.57
C LEU A 64 -19.45 -1.98 -27.27
N GLY A 65 -18.95 -1.63 -28.46
CA GLY A 65 -19.51 -0.58 -29.30
C GLY A 65 -20.94 -0.87 -29.75
N ASP A 66 -21.20 -2.09 -30.19
CA ASP A 66 -22.54 -2.53 -30.59
C ASP A 66 -23.52 -2.48 -29.40
N ALA A 67 -23.06 -2.91 -28.21
CA ALA A 67 -23.85 -2.88 -26.98
C ALA A 67 -24.22 -1.46 -26.51
N LEU A 68 -23.55 -0.40 -26.99
CA LEU A 68 -23.96 0.98 -26.71
C LEU A 68 -25.31 1.33 -27.34
N GLY A 69 -25.71 0.62 -28.40
CA GLY A 69 -27.02 0.76 -29.05
C GLY A 69 -28.14 -0.01 -28.36
N SER A 70 -27.86 -0.70 -27.24
CA SER A 70 -28.85 -1.50 -26.52
C SER A 70 -30.04 -0.64 -26.03
N ASP A 71 -31.25 -1.17 -26.19
CA ASP A 71 -32.48 -0.62 -25.63
C ASP A 71 -32.51 -0.73 -24.09
N ASP A 72 -31.86 -1.75 -23.53
CA ASP A 72 -31.68 -1.87 -22.08
C ASP A 72 -30.65 -0.83 -21.58
N PRO A 73 -31.05 0.12 -20.72
CA PRO A 73 -30.16 1.14 -20.20
C PRO A 73 -29.03 0.58 -19.35
N VAL A 74 -29.25 -0.53 -18.63
CA VAL A 74 -28.22 -1.14 -17.77
C VAL A 74 -27.10 -1.71 -18.63
N THR A 75 -27.46 -2.46 -19.68
CA THR A 75 -26.49 -3.00 -20.66
C THR A 75 -25.71 -1.87 -21.34
N ARG A 76 -26.37 -0.79 -21.76
CA ARG A 76 -25.70 0.35 -22.40
C ARG A 76 -24.70 1.05 -21.47
N GLU A 77 -25.07 1.30 -20.22
CA GLU A 77 -24.17 1.91 -19.23
C GLU A 77 -22.99 0.99 -18.91
N ALA A 78 -23.25 -0.31 -18.71
CA ALA A 78 -22.20 -1.29 -18.47
C ALA A 78 -21.23 -1.38 -19.65
N ALA A 79 -21.73 -1.34 -20.88
CA ALA A 79 -20.91 -1.33 -22.09
C ALA A 79 -20.06 -0.06 -22.19
N ALA A 80 -20.63 1.12 -21.93
CA ALA A 80 -19.90 2.38 -21.92
C ALA A 80 -18.76 2.39 -20.88
N ALA A 81 -19.07 2.00 -19.64
CA ALA A 81 -18.09 1.95 -18.57
C ALA A 81 -16.97 0.94 -18.87
N THR A 82 -17.31 -0.23 -19.39
CA THR A 82 -16.34 -1.28 -19.73
C THR A 82 -15.45 -0.87 -20.90
N ARG A 83 -16.05 -0.27 -21.94
CA ARG A 83 -15.32 0.24 -23.11
C ARG A 83 -14.37 1.37 -22.73
N GLY A 84 -14.80 2.28 -21.86
CA GLY A 84 -13.95 3.33 -21.32
C GLY A 84 -12.73 2.78 -20.57
N ARG A 85 -12.94 1.78 -19.69
CA ARG A 85 -11.84 1.11 -18.97
C ARG A 85 -10.90 0.37 -19.92
N LEU A 86 -11.43 -0.33 -20.93
CA LEU A 86 -10.62 -1.02 -21.93
C LEU A 86 -9.73 -0.03 -22.69
N ARG A 87 -10.29 1.08 -23.18
CA ARG A 87 -9.53 2.12 -23.88
C ARG A 87 -8.49 2.78 -23.00
N ALA A 88 -8.82 3.09 -21.74
CA ALA A 88 -7.87 3.63 -20.79
C ALA A 88 -6.70 2.67 -20.54
N ALA A 89 -6.95 1.36 -20.41
CA ALA A 89 -5.90 0.35 -20.26
C ALA A 89 -4.98 0.23 -21.48
N LEU A 90 -5.46 0.63 -22.66
CA LEU A 90 -4.70 0.64 -23.92
C LEU A 90 -4.05 2.01 -24.21
N GLY A 91 -4.30 3.03 -23.39
CA GLY A 91 -3.84 4.40 -23.63
C GLY A 91 -4.60 5.14 -24.74
N LEU A 92 -5.85 4.77 -25.01
CA LEU A 92 -6.73 5.31 -26.07
C LEU A 92 -7.85 6.21 -25.52
N GLY A 93 -7.64 6.80 -24.34
CA GLY A 93 -8.63 7.59 -23.58
C GLY A 93 -8.57 9.09 -23.85
#